data_AF-A0A382H3A1-F1
#
_entry.id   AF-A0A382H3A1-F1
#
_cell.length_a   1.000
_cell.length_b   1.000
_cell.length_c   1.000
_cell.angle_alpha   90.00
_cell.angle_beta   90.00
_cell.angle_gamma   90.00
#
_symmetry.space_group_name_H-M   'P 1'
#
loop_
_entity.id
_entity.type
_entity.pdbx_description
1 polymer ?
#
loop_
_entity_poly.entity_id
_entity_poly.type
_entity_poly.pdbx_seq_one_letter_code
_entity_poly.pdbx_strand_id
1 'polypeptide(L)'
;MAVISIIGHKGGVGKTTLSINIAAAITQALRSTKINQPVCLFDLDLRLPTITSILNSHPQKTFFDLFETLANRTYQVDFLQTLYQILIPFKEYKAGNIPKDNPRLLKSIATYKNLNEKLFNYSEFEFGDQIHELFLLRGDIERPSDLKKRAVTHLFKQIDVNKFRNILREYEDNARPNVDEYISYIEEYGFAILGGEVPILGKKNHRQRINEPEFLALFLEFIQEVCEDFEHVILDTPAGGVNHLSSIMNSIDQVLFIFDLSNPIAIKGSIDALHTFIDYYEDFYINYKRGRLTGLDKSYVARLIATRGEQAVTQALASKKMGIIFNRCQNTNEIPQCLDQLRDYLDTLDKYEQYKDRIHLAGLLPNHKVINITNNRGTLFYDKDK
;
A
#
# COMPACT_ATOMS: atom_id res chain seq x y z
N MET A 1 8.23 7.95 14.09
CA MET A 1 7.46 7.03 13.24
C MET A 1 8.24 5.72 13.16
N ALA A 2 7.62 4.61 13.56
CA ALA A 2 8.15 3.27 13.36
C ALA A 2 7.05 2.38 12.76
N VAL A 3 7.28 1.84 11.57
CA VAL A 3 6.34 0.95 10.88
C VAL A 3 6.81 -0.49 11.05
N ILE A 4 5.98 -1.31 11.67
CA ILE A 4 6.26 -2.70 12.01
C ILE A 4 5.31 -3.60 11.22
N SER A 5 5.88 -4.46 10.38
CA SER A 5 5.12 -5.42 9.59
C SER A 5 5.18 -6.81 10.20
N ILE A 6 4.04 -7.49 10.26
CA ILE A 6 3.93 -8.85 10.81
C ILE A 6 3.65 -9.83 9.69
N ILE A 7 4.59 -10.73 9.44
CA ILE A 7 4.57 -11.70 8.35
C ILE A 7 4.48 -13.12 8.92
N GLY A 8 3.71 -13.97 8.24
CA GLY A 8 3.68 -15.40 8.51
C GLY A 8 3.40 -16.20 7.26
N HIS A 9 3.91 -17.43 7.22
CA HIS A 9 3.89 -18.27 6.03
C HIS A 9 2.49 -18.73 5.58
N LYS A 10 1.50 -18.75 6.50
CA LYS A 10 0.12 -19.17 6.21
C LYS A 10 -0.92 -18.44 7.06
N GLY A 11 -2.19 -18.69 6.76
CA GLY A 11 -3.32 -18.29 7.60
C GLY A 11 -3.36 -19.05 8.92
N GLY A 12 -3.91 -18.42 9.97
CA GLY A 12 -4.11 -19.10 11.25
C GLY A 12 -2.84 -19.32 12.09
N VAL A 13 -1.71 -18.70 11.78
CA VAL A 13 -0.49 -18.72 12.63
C VAL A 13 -0.50 -17.66 13.74
N GLY A 14 -1.63 -16.95 13.94
CA GLY A 14 -1.77 -15.94 14.98
C GLY A 14 -1.24 -14.54 14.63
N LYS A 15 -1.06 -14.21 13.33
CA LYS A 15 -0.61 -12.87 12.87
C LYS A 15 -1.46 -11.76 13.46
N THR A 16 -2.76 -11.76 13.15
CA THR A 16 -3.72 -10.75 13.62
C THR A 16 -3.73 -10.61 15.14
N THR A 17 -3.71 -11.73 15.86
CA THR A 17 -3.63 -11.74 17.33
C THR A 17 -2.36 -11.06 17.83
N LEU A 18 -1.21 -11.37 17.21
CA LEU A 18 0.06 -10.75 17.54
C LEU A 18 0.07 -9.26 17.21
N SER A 19 -0.47 -8.86 16.05
CA SER A 19 -0.60 -7.47 15.61
C SER A 19 -1.35 -6.63 16.64
N ILE A 20 -2.48 -7.14 17.12
CA ILE A 20 -3.27 -6.53 18.19
C ILE A 20 -2.46 -6.44 19.50
N ASN A 21 -1.83 -7.53 19.93
CA ASN A 21 -1.06 -7.56 21.17
C ASN A 21 0.14 -6.61 21.14
N ILE A 22 0.84 -6.50 20.00
CA ILE A 22 1.97 -5.58 19.83
C ILE A 22 1.48 -4.13 19.88
N ALA A 23 0.38 -3.81 19.21
CA ALA A 23 -0.22 -2.48 19.28
C ALA A 23 -0.57 -2.10 20.73
N ALA A 24 -1.21 -3.02 21.47
CA ALA A 24 -1.53 -2.82 22.88
C ALA A 24 -0.28 -2.67 23.76
N ALA A 25 0.74 -3.52 23.57
CA ALA A 25 1.96 -3.50 24.36
C ALA A 25 2.77 -2.21 24.14
N ILE A 26 2.90 -1.76 22.89
CA ILE A 26 3.54 -0.49 22.56
C ILE A 26 2.77 0.67 23.19
N THR A 27 1.44 0.68 23.05
CA THR A 27 0.59 1.71 23.67
C THR A 27 0.79 1.78 25.18
N GLN A 28 0.86 0.63 25.86
CA GLN A 28 1.12 0.55 27.30
C GLN A 28 2.54 0.99 27.67
N ALA A 29 3.54 0.71 26.83
CA ALA A 29 4.91 1.14 27.06
C ALA A 29 5.08 2.66 26.86
N LEU A 30 4.31 3.27 25.97
CA LEU A 30 4.33 4.70 25.67
C LEU A 30 3.57 5.59 26.68
N ARG A 31 3.05 5.02 27.79
CA ARG A 31 2.23 5.73 28.80
C ARG A 31 2.78 7.14 29.11
N SER A 32 2.04 8.15 28.63
CA SER A 32 2.28 9.60 28.72
C SER A 32 3.38 10.12 27.77
N THR A 33 3.03 10.89 26.74
CA THR A 33 3.18 12.37 26.82
C THR A 33 2.38 13.16 25.76
N LYS A 34 1.57 12.52 24.89
CA LYS A 34 0.74 13.24 23.91
C LYS A 34 -0.68 12.69 23.85
N ILE A 35 -1.63 13.61 23.78
CA ILE A 35 -3.08 13.37 23.61
C ILE A 35 -3.40 12.89 22.17
N ASN A 36 -2.41 12.79 21.29
CA ASN A 36 -2.59 12.39 19.89
C ASN A 36 -2.19 10.92 19.71
N GLN A 37 -3.07 10.19 19.02
CA GLN A 37 -3.08 8.74 18.81
C GLN A 37 -1.67 8.20 18.44
N PRO A 38 -0.93 7.55 19.37
CA PRO A 38 0.48 7.21 19.10
C PRO A 38 0.66 5.92 18.29
N VAL A 39 -0.37 5.07 18.24
CA VAL A 39 -0.30 3.74 17.64
C VAL A 39 -1.51 3.52 16.74
N CYS A 40 -1.27 3.14 15.48
CA CYS A 40 -2.29 2.65 14.55
C CYS A 40 -2.04 1.17 14.21
N LEU A 41 -3.08 0.35 14.31
CA LEU A 41 -3.11 -1.01 13.82
C LEU A 41 -3.85 -1.06 12.49
N PHE A 42 -3.18 -1.56 11.47
CA PHE A 42 -3.67 -1.53 10.10
C PHE A 42 -3.84 -2.95 9.56
N ASP A 43 -5.07 -3.32 9.25
CA ASP A 43 -5.43 -4.57 8.59
C ASP A 43 -5.14 -4.52 7.08
N LEU A 44 -4.03 -5.12 6.65
CA LEU A 44 -3.68 -5.22 5.22
C LEU A 44 -4.28 -6.46 4.54
N ASP A 45 -5.09 -7.28 5.22
CA ASP A 45 -5.86 -8.33 4.53
C ASP A 45 -7.07 -7.72 3.82
N LEU A 46 -6.81 -6.96 2.75
CA LEU A 46 -7.83 -6.22 1.98
C LEU A 46 -8.94 -7.10 1.39
N ARG A 47 -8.76 -8.43 1.39
CA ARG A 47 -9.75 -9.40 0.87
C ARG A 47 -10.65 -9.93 1.97
N LEU A 48 -10.11 -10.15 3.16
CA LEU A 48 -10.80 -10.70 4.33
C LEU A 48 -10.28 -10.04 5.60
N PRO A 49 -10.53 -8.73 5.80
CA PRO A 49 -10.07 -8.06 7.01
C PRO A 49 -10.84 -8.63 8.21
N THR A 50 -10.14 -8.79 9.34
CA THR A 50 -10.69 -9.46 10.54
C THR A 50 -10.54 -8.64 11.81
N ILE A 51 -9.67 -7.61 11.85
CA ILE A 51 -9.35 -6.88 13.08
C ILE A 51 -10.56 -6.17 13.67
N THR A 52 -11.33 -5.46 12.84
CA THR A 52 -12.57 -4.77 13.25
C THR A 52 -13.57 -5.71 13.90
N SER A 53 -13.75 -6.91 13.33
CA SER A 53 -14.65 -7.95 13.84
C SER A 53 -14.13 -8.56 15.15
N ILE A 54 -12.82 -8.78 15.27
CA ILE A 54 -12.20 -9.30 16.50
C ILE A 54 -12.34 -8.30 17.65
N LEU A 55 -12.12 -7.01 17.37
CA LEU A 55 -12.14 -5.94 18.36
C LEU A 55 -13.54 -5.30 18.54
N ASN A 56 -14.53 -5.71 17.76
CA ASN A 56 -15.87 -5.12 17.72
C ASN A 56 -15.82 -3.58 17.62
N SER A 57 -14.93 -3.07 16.77
CA SER A 57 -14.73 -1.66 16.50
C SER A 57 -14.76 -1.45 15.00
N HIS A 58 -15.67 -0.60 14.54
CA HIS A 58 -15.96 -0.40 13.13
C HIS A 58 -15.72 1.08 12.77
N PRO A 59 -14.76 1.39 11.88
CA PRO A 59 -14.60 2.76 11.39
C PRO A 59 -15.81 3.21 10.59
N GLN A 60 -15.99 4.53 10.43
CA GLN A 60 -17.11 5.09 9.68
C GLN A 60 -17.06 4.68 8.21
N LYS A 61 -15.86 4.60 7.65
CA LYS A 61 -15.59 4.12 6.30
C LYS A 61 -14.61 2.95 6.31
N THR A 62 -14.79 2.05 5.37
CA THR A 62 -14.01 0.82 5.19
C THR A 62 -13.05 0.93 4.01
N PHE A 63 -12.21 -0.09 3.79
CA PHE A 63 -11.40 -0.14 2.56
C PHE A 63 -12.26 -0.23 1.30
N PHE A 64 -13.46 -0.79 1.38
CA PHE A 64 -14.38 -0.74 0.25
C PHE A 64 -14.71 0.71 -0.13
N ASP A 65 -15.08 1.54 0.85
CA ASP A 65 -15.38 2.96 0.64
C ASP A 65 -14.16 3.76 0.17
N LEU A 66 -12.97 3.37 0.64
CA LEU A 66 -11.71 3.95 0.18
C LEU A 66 -11.52 3.67 -1.30
N PHE A 67 -11.57 2.41 -1.74
CA PHE A 67 -11.37 2.07 -3.14
C PHE A 67 -12.49 2.59 -4.06
N GLU A 68 -13.72 2.77 -3.58
CA GLU A 68 -14.77 3.52 -4.29
C GLU A 68 -14.37 5.00 -4.47
N THR A 69 -13.89 5.64 -3.41
CA THR A 69 -13.46 7.05 -3.43
C THR A 69 -12.25 7.25 -4.36
N LEU A 70 -11.25 6.36 -4.24
CA LEU A 70 -10.06 6.39 -5.09
C LEU A 70 -10.41 6.25 -6.57
N ALA A 71 -11.29 5.31 -6.92
CA ALA A 71 -11.63 5.04 -8.31
C ALA A 71 -12.56 6.11 -8.92
N ASN A 72 -13.60 6.50 -8.19
CA ASN A 72 -14.67 7.32 -8.76
C ASN A 72 -14.49 8.83 -8.49
N ARG A 73 -13.56 9.22 -7.61
CA ARG A 73 -13.27 10.63 -7.33
C ARG A 73 -11.80 10.95 -7.56
N THR A 74 -10.91 10.37 -6.76
CA THR A 74 -9.49 10.75 -6.75
C THR A 74 -8.86 10.56 -8.13
N TYR A 75 -9.01 9.36 -8.71
CA TYR A 75 -8.46 9.06 -10.02
C TYR A 75 -9.07 9.92 -11.13
N GLN A 76 -10.39 10.16 -11.08
CA GLN A 76 -11.08 10.96 -12.09
C GLN A 76 -10.55 12.41 -12.10
N VAL A 77 -10.38 13.00 -10.93
CA VAL A 77 -9.81 14.35 -10.78
C VAL A 77 -8.35 14.39 -11.23
N ASP A 78 -7.52 13.46 -10.78
CA ASP A 78 -6.10 13.38 -11.19
C ASP A 78 -5.96 13.21 -12.72
N PHE A 79 -6.84 12.40 -13.32
CA PHE A 79 -6.92 12.22 -14.76
C PHE A 79 -7.29 13.52 -15.47
N LEU A 80 -8.31 14.23 -14.98
CA LEU A 80 -8.72 15.53 -15.53
C LEU A 80 -7.62 16.58 -15.39
N GLN A 81 -6.95 16.66 -14.25
CA GLN A 81 -5.81 17.57 -14.04
C GLN A 81 -4.70 17.29 -15.07
N THR A 82 -4.35 16.02 -15.25
CA THR A 82 -3.33 15.59 -16.21
C THR A 82 -3.75 15.95 -17.64
N LEU A 83 -5.01 15.68 -17.99
CA LEU A 83 -5.56 15.99 -19.30
C LEU A 83 -5.60 17.51 -19.56
N TYR A 84 -5.99 18.32 -18.57
CA TYR A 84 -5.93 19.77 -18.67
C TYR A 84 -4.51 20.26 -18.98
N GLN A 85 -3.51 19.75 -18.26
CA GLN A 85 -2.10 20.08 -18.48
C GLN A 85 -1.59 19.63 -19.86
N ILE A 86 -2.19 18.60 -20.47
CA ILE A 86 -1.91 18.19 -21.84
C ILE A 86 -2.55 19.15 -22.85
N LEU A 87 -3.82 19.49 -22.64
CA LEU A 87 -4.62 20.28 -23.58
C LEU A 87 -4.10 21.72 -23.75
N ILE A 88 -3.50 22.29 -22.70
CA ILE A 88 -2.98 23.67 -22.73
C ILE A 88 -1.86 23.82 -23.79
N PRO A 89 -0.72 23.09 -23.72
CA PRO A 89 0.30 23.15 -24.77
C PRO A 89 -0.23 22.77 -26.16
N PHE A 90 -1.19 21.84 -26.25
CA PHE A 90 -1.78 21.46 -27.54
C PHE A 90 -2.51 22.65 -28.18
N LYS A 91 -3.30 23.40 -27.40
CA LYS A 91 -3.98 24.61 -27.88
C LYS A 91 -3.00 25.73 -28.22
N GLU A 92 -1.99 25.97 -27.38
CA GLU A 92 -0.97 27.00 -27.65
C GLU A 92 -0.21 26.71 -28.95
N TYR A 93 0.18 25.47 -29.20
CA TYR A 93 0.86 25.08 -30.43
C TYR A 93 -0.03 25.26 -31.67
N LYS A 94 -1.31 24.88 -31.55
CA LYS A 94 -2.30 25.08 -32.64
C LYS A 94 -2.54 26.55 -32.94
N ALA A 95 -2.52 27.41 -31.93
CA ALA A 95 -2.61 28.86 -32.08
C ALA A 95 -1.31 29.50 -32.63
N GLY A 96 -0.20 28.75 -32.68
CA GLY A 96 1.10 29.26 -33.11
C GLY A 96 1.87 29.99 -32.01
N ASN A 97 1.44 29.90 -30.75
CA ASN A 97 2.05 30.59 -29.62
C ASN A 97 3.34 29.93 -29.13
N ILE A 98 3.51 28.62 -29.40
CA ILE A 98 4.71 27.87 -29.06
C ILE A 98 5.22 27.09 -30.28
N PRO A 99 6.55 26.86 -30.40
CA PRO A 99 7.12 26.12 -31.50
C PRO A 99 6.97 24.60 -31.32
N LYS A 100 7.20 23.83 -32.40
CA LYS A 100 7.01 22.36 -32.43
C LYS A 100 7.96 21.59 -31.50
N ASP A 101 9.13 22.15 -31.22
CA ASP A 101 10.19 21.60 -30.37
C ASP A 101 10.07 22.05 -28.91
N ASN A 102 8.98 22.75 -28.55
CA ASN A 102 8.75 23.18 -27.18
C ASN A 102 8.76 21.98 -26.21
N PRO A 103 9.61 21.98 -25.16
CA PRO A 103 9.72 20.85 -24.24
C PRO A 103 8.43 20.49 -23.51
N ARG A 104 7.58 21.47 -23.16
CA ARG A 104 6.27 21.21 -22.54
C ARG A 104 5.34 20.49 -23.52
N LEU A 105 5.32 20.91 -24.79
CA LEU A 105 4.52 20.25 -25.82
C LEU A 105 4.95 18.80 -26.04
N LEU A 106 6.26 18.56 -26.16
CA LEU A 106 6.81 17.21 -26.33
C LEU A 106 6.49 16.32 -25.13
N LYS A 107 6.59 16.86 -23.91
CA LYS A 107 6.18 16.18 -22.68
C LYS A 107 4.68 15.85 -22.71
N SER A 108 3.81 16.81 -23.05
CA SER A 108 2.36 16.60 -23.13
C SER A 108 1.98 15.52 -24.15
N ILE A 109 2.66 15.44 -25.30
CA ILE A 109 2.44 14.36 -26.28
C ILE A 109 2.86 13.02 -25.69
N ALA A 110 4.03 12.94 -25.04
CA ALA A 110 4.49 11.70 -24.42
C ALA A 110 3.55 11.25 -23.30
N THR A 111 3.08 12.16 -22.44
CA THR A 111 2.11 11.85 -21.38
C THR A 111 0.77 11.40 -21.97
N TYR A 112 0.25 12.12 -22.97
CA TYR A 112 -1.00 11.79 -23.64
C TYR A 112 -1.04 10.38 -24.23
N LYS A 113 0.07 9.92 -24.82
CA LYS A 113 0.19 8.57 -25.40
C LYS A 113 0.11 7.46 -24.36
N ASN A 114 0.56 7.74 -23.13
CA ASN A 114 0.67 6.74 -22.05
C ASN A 114 -0.43 6.88 -20.99
N LEU A 115 -1.33 7.86 -21.13
CA LEU A 115 -2.38 8.08 -20.15
C LEU A 115 -3.40 6.94 -20.18
N ASN A 116 -3.74 6.34 -19.04
CA ASN A 116 -4.69 5.23 -18.99
C ASN A 116 -6.14 5.74 -18.97
N GLU A 117 -6.77 5.76 -20.13
CA GLU A 117 -8.12 6.26 -20.31
C GLU A 117 -9.21 5.22 -20.02
N LYS A 118 -8.83 3.96 -19.80
CA LYS A 118 -9.80 2.85 -19.59
C LYS A 118 -10.49 2.94 -18.24
N LEU A 119 -9.83 3.54 -17.26
CA LEU A 119 -10.35 3.73 -15.90
C LEU A 119 -11.11 5.07 -15.75
N PHE A 120 -11.12 5.91 -16.77
CA PHE A 120 -11.81 7.20 -16.75
C PHE A 120 -13.30 7.03 -17.09
N ASN A 121 -14.18 7.63 -16.28
CA ASN A 121 -15.62 7.56 -16.50
C ASN A 121 -16.09 8.72 -17.38
N TYR A 122 -16.04 8.52 -18.70
CA TYR A 122 -16.50 9.53 -19.67
C TYR A 122 -17.95 9.99 -19.42
N SER A 123 -18.84 9.08 -19.03
CA SER A 123 -20.28 9.36 -18.91
C SER A 123 -20.64 10.33 -17.77
N GLU A 124 -19.74 10.52 -16.80
CA GLU A 124 -19.95 11.44 -15.68
C GLU A 124 -19.69 12.90 -16.05
N PHE A 125 -19.02 13.17 -17.16
CA PHE A 125 -18.60 14.51 -17.54
C PHE A 125 -19.28 14.95 -18.84
N GLU A 126 -19.78 16.18 -18.87
CA GLU A 126 -20.46 16.72 -20.06
C GLU A 126 -19.55 16.77 -21.30
N PHE A 127 -18.23 16.90 -21.10
CA PHE A 127 -17.24 16.84 -22.19
C PHE A 127 -16.73 15.43 -22.48
N GLY A 128 -17.30 14.40 -21.85
CA GLY A 128 -16.85 13.02 -21.91
C GLY A 128 -16.72 12.50 -23.33
N ASP A 129 -17.70 12.79 -24.18
CA ASP A 129 -17.71 12.37 -25.58
C ASP A 129 -16.52 12.96 -26.37
N GLN A 130 -16.20 14.25 -26.16
CA GLN A 130 -15.07 14.87 -26.86
C GLN A 130 -13.74 14.31 -26.37
N ILE A 131 -13.63 13.96 -25.08
CA ILE A 131 -12.42 13.33 -24.54
C ILE A 131 -12.31 11.89 -25.03
N HIS A 132 -13.43 11.17 -25.15
CA HIS A 132 -13.45 9.84 -25.74
C HIS A 132 -13.00 9.88 -27.21
N GLU A 133 -13.55 10.80 -28.01
CA GLU A 133 -13.15 11.01 -29.40
C GLU A 133 -11.66 11.39 -29.51
N LEU A 134 -11.15 12.18 -28.57
CA LEU A 134 -9.73 12.53 -28.52
C LEU A 134 -8.88 11.26 -28.43
N PHE A 135 -9.22 10.36 -27.50
CA PHE A 135 -8.50 9.10 -27.33
C PHE A 135 -8.68 8.10 -28.47
N LEU A 136 -9.81 8.10 -29.17
CA LEU A 136 -9.97 7.35 -30.43
C LEU A 136 -8.96 7.83 -31.49
N LEU A 137 -8.64 9.13 -31.50
CA LEU A 137 -7.63 9.72 -32.38
C LEU A 137 -6.20 9.60 -31.83
N ARG A 138 -5.96 8.91 -30.70
CA ARG A 138 -4.62 8.83 -30.08
C ARG A 138 -3.56 8.28 -31.04
N GLY A 139 -3.90 7.27 -31.83
CA GLY A 139 -2.99 6.69 -32.83
C GLY A 139 -2.61 7.66 -33.96
N ASP A 140 -3.42 8.69 -34.20
CA ASP A 140 -3.14 9.71 -35.21
C ASP A 140 -2.25 10.86 -34.70
N ILE A 141 -2.01 10.95 -33.39
CA ILE A 141 -1.25 12.05 -32.76
C ILE A 141 0.10 11.52 -32.30
N GLU A 142 1.05 11.39 -33.22
CA GLU A 142 2.38 10.89 -32.91
C GLU A 142 3.39 12.01 -32.64
N ARG A 143 3.23 13.13 -33.33
CA ARG A 143 4.15 14.29 -33.30
C ARG A 143 3.36 15.60 -33.27
N PRO A 144 3.99 16.72 -32.86
CA PRO A 144 3.33 18.02 -32.79
C PRO A 144 2.52 18.42 -34.02
N SER A 145 3.05 18.19 -35.23
CA SER A 145 2.36 18.51 -36.49
C SER A 145 1.01 17.83 -36.64
N ASP A 146 0.80 16.66 -36.05
CA ASP A 146 -0.44 15.91 -36.17
C ASP A 146 -1.60 16.59 -35.45
N LEU A 147 -1.31 17.42 -34.44
CA LEU A 147 -2.31 18.28 -33.80
C LEU A 147 -2.97 19.26 -34.79
N LYS A 148 -2.35 19.52 -35.95
CA LYS A 148 -2.93 20.38 -37.01
C LYS A 148 -3.74 19.60 -38.05
N LYS A 149 -3.84 18.26 -37.95
CA LYS A 149 -4.73 17.46 -38.80
C LYS A 149 -6.18 17.96 -38.67
N ARG A 150 -6.95 17.82 -39.75
CA ARG A 150 -8.32 18.36 -39.84
C ARG A 150 -9.25 17.78 -38.76
N ALA A 151 -9.23 16.46 -38.57
CA ALA A 151 -10.05 15.78 -37.56
C ALA A 151 -9.75 16.28 -36.14
N VAL A 152 -8.47 16.28 -35.74
CA VAL A 152 -8.03 16.81 -34.44
C VAL A 152 -8.40 18.29 -34.29
N THR A 153 -8.25 19.09 -35.35
CA THR A 153 -8.63 20.51 -35.30
C THR A 153 -10.12 20.74 -35.15
N HIS A 154 -10.96 19.90 -35.73
CA HIS A 154 -12.40 19.97 -35.53
C HIS A 154 -12.77 19.67 -34.08
N LEU A 155 -12.24 18.58 -33.52
CA LEU A 155 -12.49 18.19 -32.14
C LEU A 155 -12.05 19.27 -31.13
N PHE A 156 -10.86 19.84 -31.30
CA PHE A 156 -10.35 20.88 -30.39
C PHE A 156 -11.16 22.18 -30.39
N LYS A 157 -11.98 22.44 -31.43
CA LYS A 157 -12.93 23.56 -31.42
C LYS A 157 -14.13 23.30 -30.51
N GLN A 158 -14.48 22.04 -30.29
CA GLN A 158 -15.59 21.62 -29.43
C GLN A 158 -15.16 21.52 -27.96
N ILE A 159 -13.88 21.29 -27.69
CA ILE A 159 -13.35 21.25 -26.33
C ILE A 159 -13.17 22.68 -25.79
N ASP A 160 -14.06 23.11 -24.90
CA ASP A 160 -13.91 24.35 -24.13
C ASP A 160 -13.02 24.11 -22.89
N VAL A 161 -11.83 24.72 -22.88
CA VAL A 161 -10.84 24.56 -21.82
C VAL A 161 -11.17 25.39 -20.58
N ASN A 162 -11.93 26.48 -20.73
CA ASN A 162 -12.41 27.25 -19.58
C ASN A 162 -13.48 26.45 -18.84
N LYS A 163 -14.41 25.85 -19.59
CA LYS A 163 -15.42 24.93 -19.02
C LYS A 163 -14.77 23.73 -18.35
N PHE A 164 -13.76 23.12 -19.00
CA PHE A 164 -12.97 22.05 -18.42
C PHE A 164 -12.35 22.45 -17.07
N ARG A 165 -11.73 23.64 -17.00
CA ARG A 165 -11.13 24.15 -15.77
C ARG A 165 -12.14 24.35 -14.65
N ASN A 166 -13.34 24.83 -14.98
CA ASN A 166 -14.40 25.05 -13.99
C ASN A 166 -14.90 23.71 -13.41
N ILE A 167 -15.17 22.72 -14.28
CA ILE A 167 -15.55 21.37 -13.84
C ILE A 167 -14.45 20.76 -12.99
N LEU A 168 -13.18 20.89 -13.40
CA LEU A 168 -12.07 20.40 -12.59
C LEU A 168 -12.07 20.99 -11.17
N ARG A 169 -12.28 22.31 -11.03
CA ARG A 169 -12.37 22.97 -9.72
C ARG A 169 -13.54 22.49 -8.87
N GLU A 170 -14.69 22.24 -9.48
CA GLU A 170 -15.89 21.74 -8.78
C GLU A 170 -15.67 20.35 -8.18
N TYR A 171 -14.84 19.52 -8.83
CA TYR A 171 -14.57 18.14 -8.39
C TYR A 171 -13.33 18.02 -7.51
N GLU A 172 -12.44 19.03 -7.48
CA GLU A 172 -11.24 19.04 -6.63
C GLU A 172 -11.59 19.03 -5.13
N ASP A 173 -12.66 19.72 -4.74
CA ASP A 173 -13.14 19.76 -3.37
C ASP A 173 -13.68 18.38 -2.96
N ASN A 174 -13.02 17.71 -2.01
CA ASN A 174 -13.31 16.34 -1.54
C ASN A 174 -12.95 15.21 -2.52
N ALA A 175 -12.02 15.47 -3.46
CA ALA A 175 -11.51 14.43 -4.36
C ALA A 175 -10.67 13.38 -3.63
N ARG A 176 -9.96 13.78 -2.57
CA ARG A 176 -9.07 12.93 -1.78
C ARG A 176 -9.82 12.39 -0.54
N PRO A 177 -9.57 11.14 -0.14
CA PRO A 177 -10.15 10.57 1.08
C PRO A 177 -9.64 11.33 2.31
N ASN A 178 -10.52 11.56 3.29
CA ASN A 178 -10.11 12.07 4.60
C ASN A 178 -9.73 10.89 5.51
N VAL A 179 -8.47 10.84 5.94
CA VAL A 179 -7.91 9.77 6.77
C VAL A 179 -8.73 9.51 8.03
N ASP A 180 -9.22 10.56 8.69
CA ASP A 180 -9.99 10.45 9.94
C ASP A 180 -11.28 9.60 9.81
N GLU A 181 -11.88 9.57 8.61
CA GLU A 181 -13.11 8.79 8.37
C GLU A 181 -12.87 7.28 8.34
N TYR A 182 -11.63 6.85 8.09
CA TYR A 182 -11.22 5.45 7.98
C TYR A 182 -10.59 4.91 9.27
N ILE A 183 -10.36 5.79 10.24
CA ILE A 183 -9.76 5.47 11.52
C ILE A 183 -10.85 5.30 12.58
N SER A 184 -10.70 4.28 13.43
CA SER A 184 -11.48 4.14 14.65
C SER A 184 -10.55 4.03 15.85
N TYR A 185 -10.70 4.91 16.83
CA TYR A 185 -9.95 4.84 18.07
C TYR A 185 -10.64 3.91 19.08
N ILE A 186 -9.89 2.97 19.65
CA ILE A 186 -10.41 2.03 20.64
C ILE A 186 -9.93 2.45 22.01
N GLU A 187 -10.76 3.19 22.75
CA GLU A 187 -10.43 3.75 24.07
C GLU A 187 -9.93 2.67 25.06
N GLU A 188 -10.54 1.48 25.03
CA GLU A 188 -10.18 0.36 25.91
C GLU A 188 -8.71 -0.06 25.77
N TYR A 189 -8.19 -0.02 24.54
CA TYR A 189 -6.83 -0.47 24.23
C TYR A 189 -5.84 0.67 23.97
N GLY A 190 -6.34 1.90 23.81
CA GLY A 190 -5.57 3.12 23.67
C GLY A 190 -4.92 3.31 22.28
N PHE A 191 -5.28 2.51 21.28
CA PHE A 191 -4.76 2.60 19.91
C PHE A 191 -5.87 2.77 18.87
N ALA A 192 -5.48 3.25 17.70
CA ALA A 192 -6.35 3.39 16.54
C ALA A 192 -6.31 2.13 15.66
N ILE A 193 -7.41 1.85 14.97
CA ILE A 193 -7.46 0.89 13.87
C ILE A 193 -7.73 1.61 12.56
N LEU A 194 -7.04 1.23 11.50
CA LEU A 194 -7.31 1.69 10.13
C LEU A 194 -7.95 0.56 9.35
N GLY A 195 -9.23 0.76 9.01
CA GLY A 195 -10.02 0.00 8.04
C GLY A 195 -10.15 -1.51 8.29
N GLY A 196 -11.35 -2.06 8.10
CA GLY A 196 -11.48 -3.50 8.00
C GLY A 196 -12.91 -3.96 7.80
N GLU A 197 -13.46 -3.83 6.60
CA GLU A 197 -14.63 -4.61 6.20
C GLU A 197 -14.78 -4.53 4.68
N VAL A 198 -15.23 -5.62 4.06
CA VAL A 198 -15.59 -5.63 2.65
C VAL A 198 -16.99 -6.22 2.52
N PRO A 199 -18.00 -5.42 2.13
CA PRO A 199 -19.36 -5.91 2.00
C PRO A 199 -19.43 -7.06 0.98
N ILE A 200 -20.22 -8.09 1.28
CA ILE A 200 -20.31 -9.33 0.47
C ILE A 200 -20.64 -9.01 -1.00
N LEU A 201 -21.57 -8.08 -1.23
CA LEU A 201 -22.01 -7.66 -2.56
C LEU A 201 -20.94 -6.88 -3.35
N GLY A 202 -19.97 -6.26 -2.67
CA GLY A 202 -18.89 -5.46 -3.28
C GLY A 202 -17.64 -6.27 -3.66
N LYS A 203 -17.54 -7.54 -3.24
CA LYS A 203 -16.28 -8.31 -3.29
C LYS A 203 -15.66 -8.45 -4.68
N LYS A 204 -16.46 -8.58 -5.75
CA LYS A 204 -15.91 -8.76 -7.12
C LYS A 204 -15.26 -7.47 -7.64
N ASN A 205 -16.00 -6.37 -7.60
CA ASN A 205 -15.50 -5.07 -8.07
C ASN A 205 -14.36 -4.57 -7.18
N HIS A 206 -14.46 -4.78 -5.86
CA HIS A 206 -13.39 -4.48 -4.91
C HIS A 206 -12.09 -5.20 -5.25
N ARG A 207 -12.16 -6.51 -5.53
CA ARG A 207 -10.99 -7.29 -5.96
C ARG A 207 -10.40 -6.80 -7.27
N GLN A 208 -11.23 -6.39 -8.23
CA GLN A 208 -10.74 -5.82 -9.49
C GLN A 208 -9.95 -4.55 -9.20
N ARG A 209 -10.53 -3.61 -8.44
CA ARG A 209 -9.87 -2.34 -8.10
C ARG A 209 -8.56 -2.51 -7.32
N ILE A 210 -8.50 -3.42 -6.35
CA ILE A 210 -7.26 -3.70 -5.60
C ILE A 210 -6.13 -4.16 -6.53
N ASN A 211 -6.45 -4.80 -7.66
CA ASN A 211 -5.42 -5.29 -8.58
C ASN A 211 -5.04 -4.26 -9.67
N GLU A 212 -5.71 -3.09 -9.74
CA GLU A 212 -5.38 -2.04 -10.71
C GLU A 212 -4.18 -1.21 -10.21
N PRO A 213 -3.07 -1.12 -10.96
CA PRO A 213 -1.85 -0.42 -10.53
C PRO A 213 -2.07 1.06 -10.16
N GLU A 214 -2.95 1.76 -10.87
CA GLU A 214 -3.27 3.16 -10.62
C GLU A 214 -3.95 3.35 -9.27
N PHE A 215 -4.88 2.47 -8.91
CA PHE A 215 -5.56 2.54 -7.61
C PHE A 215 -4.65 2.07 -6.47
N LEU A 216 -3.77 1.10 -6.72
CA LEU A 216 -2.72 0.73 -5.76
C LEU A 216 -1.76 1.90 -5.50
N ALA A 217 -1.40 2.68 -6.51
CA ALA A 217 -0.55 3.86 -6.33
C ALA A 217 -1.19 4.90 -5.41
N LEU A 218 -2.49 5.16 -5.58
CA LEU A 218 -3.26 6.08 -4.73
C LEU A 218 -3.48 5.51 -3.33
N PHE A 219 -3.70 4.20 -3.21
CA PHE A 219 -3.80 3.52 -1.93
C PHE A 219 -2.49 3.64 -1.13
N LEU A 220 -1.33 3.48 -1.78
CA LEU A 220 -0.03 3.66 -1.13
C LEU A 220 0.21 5.10 -0.67
N GLU A 221 -0.27 6.09 -1.42
CA GLU A 221 -0.24 7.50 -1.00
C GLU A 221 -1.07 7.69 0.28
N PHE A 222 -2.29 7.15 0.32
CA PHE A 222 -3.14 7.16 1.51
C PHE A 222 -2.46 6.47 2.71
N ILE A 223 -1.78 5.34 2.48
CA ILE A 223 -1.07 4.63 3.56
C ILE A 223 0.11 5.43 4.08
N GLN A 224 0.83 6.11 3.19
CA GLN A 224 1.92 6.97 3.60
C GLN A 224 1.45 8.12 4.50
N GLU A 225 0.33 8.77 4.15
CA GLU A 225 -0.29 9.82 4.96
C GLU A 225 -0.63 9.30 6.36
N VAL A 226 -1.30 8.13 6.42
CA VAL A 226 -1.61 7.47 7.70
C VAL A 226 -0.34 7.13 8.47
N CYS A 227 0.74 6.68 7.82
CA CYS A 227 1.98 6.38 8.54
C CYS A 227 2.60 7.63 9.17
N GLU A 228 2.49 8.78 8.50
CA GLU A 228 3.07 10.04 8.96
C GLU A 228 2.31 10.66 10.15
N ASP A 229 1.02 10.34 10.31
CA ASP A 229 0.18 10.83 11.42
C ASP A 229 0.42 10.10 12.74
N PHE A 230 1.02 8.90 12.72
CA PHE A 230 1.21 8.05 13.90
C PHE A 230 2.67 7.86 14.28
N GLU A 231 2.94 7.78 15.59
CA GLU A 231 4.30 7.49 16.06
C GLU A 231 4.71 6.04 15.75
N HIS A 232 3.75 5.11 15.78
CA HIS A 232 3.93 3.69 15.45
C HIS A 232 2.77 3.19 14.59
N VAL A 233 3.08 2.43 13.55
CA VAL A 233 2.07 1.74 12.72
C VAL A 233 2.38 0.25 12.67
N ILE A 234 1.39 -0.57 13.02
CA ILE A 234 1.48 -2.03 12.99
C ILE A 234 0.69 -2.54 11.79
N LEU A 235 1.38 -3.20 10.86
CA LEU A 235 0.78 -3.74 9.65
C LEU A 235 0.50 -5.24 9.83
N ASP A 236 -0.79 -5.61 9.86
CA ASP A 236 -1.22 -7.00 9.83
C ASP A 236 -1.34 -7.47 8.38
N THR A 237 -0.37 -8.27 7.92
CA THR A 237 -0.27 -8.61 6.49
C THR A 237 -1.09 -9.85 6.13
N PRO A 238 -1.55 -9.99 4.87
CA PRO A 238 -2.23 -11.21 4.43
C PRO A 238 -1.30 -12.42 4.52
N ALA A 239 -1.89 -13.62 4.54
CA ALA A 239 -1.10 -14.87 4.55
C ALA A 239 -0.19 -14.97 3.31
N GLY A 240 1.07 -15.39 3.52
CA GLY A 240 2.06 -15.45 2.43
C GLY A 240 2.49 -14.07 1.91
N GLY A 241 2.29 -13.02 2.71
CA GLY A 241 2.23 -11.59 2.35
C GLY A 241 3.44 -10.93 1.67
N VAL A 242 4.46 -11.67 1.22
CA VAL A 242 5.66 -11.06 0.61
C VAL A 242 5.31 -10.31 -0.69
N ASN A 243 4.41 -10.85 -1.53
CA ASN A 243 4.09 -10.24 -2.82
C ASN A 243 3.24 -8.95 -2.73
N HIS A 244 2.52 -8.75 -1.63
CA HIS A 244 1.68 -7.56 -1.40
C HIS A 244 2.41 -6.45 -0.62
N LEU A 245 3.57 -6.78 -0.06
CA LEU A 245 4.41 -5.86 0.72
C LEU A 245 5.40 -5.09 -0.12
N SER A 246 5.64 -5.51 -1.37
CA SER A 246 6.62 -4.96 -2.31
C SER A 246 6.71 -3.44 -2.27
N SER A 247 5.58 -2.79 -2.49
CA SER A 247 5.54 -1.33 -2.59
C SER A 247 5.49 -0.63 -1.23
N ILE A 248 4.91 -1.25 -0.19
CA ILE A 248 4.90 -0.72 1.20
C ILE A 248 6.25 -0.96 1.90
N MET A 249 7.12 -1.83 1.36
CA MET A 249 8.40 -2.21 1.95
C MET A 249 9.32 -1.03 2.23
N ASN A 250 9.22 0.04 1.43
CA ASN A 250 9.97 1.28 1.64
C ASN A 250 9.58 2.01 2.92
N SER A 251 8.33 1.85 3.36
CA SER A 251 7.81 2.47 4.57
C SER A 251 8.04 1.62 5.83
N ILE A 252 8.38 0.33 5.68
CA ILE A 252 8.56 -0.60 6.81
C ILE A 252 9.94 -0.46 7.44
N ASP A 253 10.01 -0.18 8.73
CA ASP A 253 11.27 -0.10 9.49
C ASP A 253 11.69 -1.47 10.04
N GLN A 254 10.71 -2.25 10.49
CA GLN A 254 10.91 -3.55 11.12
C GLN A 254 9.91 -4.59 10.59
N VAL A 255 10.40 -5.80 10.35
CA VAL A 255 9.59 -6.95 9.95
C VAL A 255 9.69 -8.01 11.04
N LEU A 256 8.55 -8.51 11.49
CA LEU A 256 8.44 -9.60 12.45
C LEU A 256 7.89 -10.83 11.77
N PHE A 257 8.69 -11.88 11.67
CA PHE A 257 8.32 -13.18 11.13
C PHE A 257 7.79 -14.07 12.23
N ILE A 258 6.56 -14.55 12.08
CA ILE A 258 6.00 -15.57 12.96
C ILE A 258 6.44 -16.94 12.50
N PHE A 259 7.29 -17.57 13.31
CA PHE A 259 7.75 -18.94 13.13
C PHE A 259 6.79 -19.89 13.86
N ASP A 260 6.07 -20.70 13.08
CA ASP A 260 5.13 -21.70 13.60
C ASP A 260 5.88 -22.99 13.90
N LEU A 261 6.10 -23.27 15.19
CA LEU A 261 6.84 -24.45 15.64
C LEU A 261 5.94 -25.70 15.79
N SER A 262 4.69 -25.65 15.36
CA SER A 262 3.74 -26.76 15.56
C SER A 262 4.14 -28.08 14.91
N ASN A 263 4.90 -28.05 13.82
CA ASN A 263 5.43 -29.24 13.15
C ASN A 263 6.55 -28.86 12.15
N PRO A 264 7.35 -29.84 11.68
CA PRO A 264 8.45 -29.59 10.75
C PRO A 264 8.05 -28.91 9.42
N ILE A 265 6.84 -29.15 8.91
CA ILE A 265 6.37 -28.51 7.66
C ILE A 265 6.12 -27.01 7.91
N ALA A 266 5.56 -26.65 9.06
CA ALA A 266 5.30 -25.26 9.42
C ALA A 266 6.59 -24.47 9.70
N ILE A 267 7.60 -25.14 10.26
CA ILE A 267 8.96 -24.57 10.43
C ILE A 267 9.55 -24.23 9.07
N LYS A 268 9.57 -25.21 8.14
CA LYS A 268 10.06 -24.99 6.77
C LYS A 268 9.32 -23.87 6.05
N GLY A 269 7.98 -23.86 6.13
CA GLY A 269 7.20 -22.77 5.54
C GLY A 269 7.54 -21.39 6.14
N SER A 270 7.86 -21.34 7.43
CA SER A 270 8.28 -20.09 8.09
C SER A 270 9.67 -19.62 7.62
N ILE A 271 10.61 -20.55 7.41
CA ILE A 271 11.92 -20.29 6.79
C ILE A 271 11.73 -19.82 5.34
N ASP A 272 10.87 -20.49 4.56
CA ASP A 272 10.56 -20.11 3.18
C ASP A 272 9.97 -18.69 3.08
N ALA A 273 9.11 -18.30 4.04
CA ALA A 273 8.56 -16.94 4.09
C ALA A 273 9.63 -15.88 4.37
N LEU A 274 10.56 -16.17 5.29
CA LEU A 274 11.72 -15.32 5.56
C LEU A 274 12.63 -15.20 4.33
N HIS A 275 12.94 -16.33 3.70
CA HIS A 275 13.76 -16.37 2.48
C HIS A 275 13.13 -15.58 1.34
N THR A 276 11.84 -15.81 1.06
CA THR A 276 11.11 -15.11 -0.01
C THR A 276 11.14 -13.59 0.24
N PHE A 277 10.99 -13.17 1.49
CA PHE A 277 11.11 -11.75 1.84
C PHE A 277 12.53 -11.22 1.62
N ILE A 278 13.54 -11.94 2.07
CA ILE A 278 14.96 -11.58 1.89
C ILE A 278 15.29 -11.41 0.42
N ASP A 279 14.98 -12.41 -0.41
CA ASP A 279 15.29 -12.40 -1.84
C ASP A 279 14.60 -11.22 -2.55
N TYR A 280 13.30 -11.04 -2.30
CA TYR A 280 12.57 -9.90 -2.85
C TYR A 280 13.17 -8.56 -2.41
N TYR A 281 13.49 -8.43 -1.12
CA TYR A 281 14.05 -7.20 -0.56
C TYR A 281 15.45 -6.89 -1.12
N GLU A 282 16.31 -7.89 -1.31
CA GLU A 282 17.63 -7.72 -1.90
C GLU A 282 17.54 -7.28 -3.36
N ASP A 283 16.73 -7.97 -4.15
CA ASP A 283 16.51 -7.63 -5.55
C ASP A 283 15.97 -6.21 -5.68
N PHE A 284 14.99 -5.86 -4.86
CA PHE A 284 14.46 -4.50 -4.80
C PHE A 284 15.57 -3.48 -4.47
N TYR A 285 16.37 -3.72 -3.43
CA TYR A 285 17.40 -2.78 -2.99
C TYR A 285 18.53 -2.64 -4.02
N ILE A 286 18.95 -3.74 -4.66
CA ILE A 286 19.93 -3.72 -5.75
C ILE A 286 19.38 -2.93 -6.94
N ASN A 287 18.12 -3.16 -7.32
CA ASN A 287 17.47 -2.44 -8.41
C ASN A 287 17.31 -0.95 -8.08
N TYR A 288 16.98 -0.60 -6.84
CA TYR A 288 16.99 0.78 -6.36
C TYR A 288 18.35 1.44 -6.54
N LYS A 289 19.42 0.84 -5.99
CA LYS A 289 20.80 1.39 -6.07
C LYS A 289 21.31 1.52 -7.50
N ARG A 290 20.83 0.69 -8.43
CA ARG A 290 21.21 0.71 -9.84
C ARG A 290 20.29 1.58 -10.71
N GLY A 291 19.26 2.21 -10.14
CA GLY A 291 18.27 3.00 -10.89
C GLY A 291 17.41 2.16 -11.84
N ARG A 292 17.23 0.86 -11.52
CA ARG A 292 16.53 -0.15 -12.35
C ARG A 292 15.12 -0.48 -11.87
N LEU A 293 14.61 0.21 -10.85
CA LEU A 293 13.20 0.08 -10.47
C LEU A 293 12.29 0.40 -11.66
N THR A 294 11.18 -0.32 -11.78
CA THR A 294 10.17 -0.14 -12.82
C THR A 294 8.77 -0.08 -12.21
N GLY A 295 7.77 0.29 -13.02
CA GLY A 295 6.36 0.27 -12.63
C GLY A 295 6.06 1.07 -11.35
N LEU A 296 5.23 0.48 -10.49
CA LEU A 296 4.75 1.04 -9.23
C LEU A 296 5.88 1.34 -8.23
N ASP A 297 6.89 0.47 -8.19
CA ASP A 297 8.01 0.63 -7.26
C ASP A 297 8.84 1.86 -7.62
N LYS A 298 9.08 2.11 -8.91
CA LYS A 298 9.78 3.32 -9.36
C LYS A 298 8.99 4.58 -9.03
N SER A 299 7.70 4.60 -9.33
CA SER A 299 6.86 5.79 -9.11
C SER A 299 6.73 6.09 -7.62
N TYR A 300 6.54 5.08 -6.78
CA TYR A 300 6.42 5.24 -5.35
C TYR A 300 7.74 5.70 -4.71
N VAL A 301 8.88 5.09 -5.04
CA VAL A 301 10.18 5.51 -4.51
C VAL A 301 10.54 6.93 -4.96
N ALA A 302 10.24 7.31 -6.20
CA ALA A 302 10.48 8.68 -6.66
C ALA A 302 9.70 9.72 -5.84
N ARG A 303 8.46 9.39 -5.44
CA ARG A 303 7.67 10.23 -4.53
C ARG A 303 8.29 10.30 -3.14
N LEU A 304 8.66 9.16 -2.56
CA LEU A 304 9.33 9.14 -1.26
C LEU A 304 10.62 9.97 -1.25
N ILE A 305 11.41 9.92 -2.32
CA ILE A 305 12.61 10.76 -2.48
C ILE A 305 12.24 12.24 -2.54
N ALA A 306 11.18 12.60 -3.27
CA ALA A 306 10.73 13.99 -3.36
C ALA A 306 10.27 14.54 -1.99
N THR A 307 9.62 13.72 -1.16
CA THR A 307 9.10 14.12 0.15
C THR A 307 10.16 14.07 1.26
N ARG A 308 10.97 13.00 1.31
CA ARG A 308 11.88 12.70 2.43
C ARG A 308 13.36 12.89 2.11
N GLY A 309 13.72 13.02 0.84
CA GLY A 309 15.10 13.07 0.36
C GLY A 309 15.71 11.68 0.12
N GLU A 310 16.62 11.61 -0.86
CA GLU A 310 17.24 10.36 -1.31
C GLU A 310 18.05 9.64 -0.22
N GLN A 311 18.76 10.41 0.60
CA GLN A 311 19.57 9.86 1.69
C GLN A 311 18.72 9.15 2.74
N ALA A 312 17.59 9.73 3.12
CA ALA A 312 16.67 9.14 4.09
C ALA A 312 16.06 7.84 3.57
N VAL A 313 15.62 7.83 2.30
CA VAL A 313 15.09 6.62 1.65
C VAL A 313 16.16 5.53 1.56
N THR A 314 17.39 5.88 1.17
CA THR A 314 18.50 4.93 1.10
C THR A 314 18.80 4.30 2.47
N GLN A 315 18.81 5.11 3.53
CA GLN A 315 19.09 4.63 4.88
C GLN A 315 17.97 3.73 5.41
N ALA A 316 16.70 4.11 5.21
CA ALA A 316 15.54 3.30 5.61
C ALA A 316 15.51 1.94 4.89
N LEU A 317 15.91 1.92 3.61
CA LEU A 317 16.08 0.68 2.88
C LEU A 317 17.23 -0.13 3.46
N ALA A 318 18.43 0.42 3.61
CA ALA A 318 19.63 -0.32 4.02
C ALA A 318 19.58 -0.91 5.44
N SER A 319 18.84 -0.29 6.36
CA SER A 319 18.85 -0.61 7.79
C SER A 319 17.64 -1.41 8.29
N LYS A 320 16.88 -2.03 7.38
CA LYS A 320 15.66 -2.76 7.71
C LYS A 320 15.94 -3.91 8.67
N LYS A 321 15.21 -3.92 9.79
CA LYS A 321 15.38 -4.92 10.87
C LYS A 321 14.46 -6.11 10.64
N MET A 322 14.99 -7.32 10.77
CA MET A 322 14.21 -8.55 10.68
C MET A 322 14.21 -9.23 12.06
N GLY A 323 13.02 -9.52 12.59
CA GLY A 323 12.83 -10.17 13.87
C GLY A 323 12.09 -11.50 13.71
N ILE A 324 12.47 -12.51 14.48
CA ILE A 324 11.74 -13.78 14.57
C ILE A 324 10.95 -13.81 15.88
N ILE A 325 9.68 -14.17 15.77
CA ILE A 325 8.80 -14.47 16.91
C ILE A 325 8.36 -15.92 16.78
N PHE A 326 8.74 -16.74 17.77
CA PHE A 326 8.30 -18.13 17.82
C PHE A 326 6.87 -18.21 18.34
N ASN A 327 6.03 -18.98 17.67
CA ASN A 327 4.66 -19.27 18.08
C ASN A 327 4.41 -20.78 18.08
N ARG A 328 3.40 -21.22 18.83
CA ARG A 328 3.01 -22.64 18.94
C ARG A 328 4.13 -23.55 19.45
N CYS A 329 5.07 -22.97 20.19
CA CYS A 329 6.14 -23.70 20.83
C CYS A 329 5.57 -24.49 22.02
N GLN A 330 5.72 -25.82 22.00
CA GLN A 330 5.30 -26.66 23.14
C GLN A 330 6.45 -26.85 24.12
N ASN A 331 7.69 -26.86 23.64
CA ASN A 331 8.89 -27.04 24.43
C ASN A 331 9.99 -26.09 23.95
N THR A 332 10.68 -25.42 24.88
CA THR A 332 11.80 -24.52 24.57
C THR A 332 12.93 -25.17 23.78
N ASN A 333 13.08 -26.50 23.83
CA ASN A 333 14.07 -27.24 23.03
C ASN A 333 13.77 -27.24 21.51
N GLU A 334 12.55 -26.90 21.10
CA GLU A 334 12.17 -26.73 19.69
C GLU A 334 12.80 -25.48 19.07
N ILE A 335 13.13 -24.47 19.89
CA ILE A 335 13.71 -23.21 19.43
C ILE A 335 15.13 -23.43 18.87
N PRO A 336 16.07 -24.06 19.61
CA PRO A 336 17.38 -24.42 19.04
C PRO A 336 17.26 -25.23 17.75
N GLN A 337 16.39 -26.25 17.70
CA GLN A 337 16.21 -27.08 16.51
C GLN A 337 15.69 -26.31 15.29
N CYS A 338 14.81 -25.32 15.51
CA CYS A 338 14.35 -24.43 14.45
C CYS A 338 15.47 -23.50 13.98
N LEU A 339 16.31 -22.99 14.89
CA LEU A 339 17.42 -22.12 14.57
C LEU A 339 18.53 -22.85 13.83
N ASP A 340 18.82 -24.10 14.21
CA ASP A 340 19.75 -24.96 13.48
C ASP A 340 19.25 -25.20 12.05
N GLN A 341 17.95 -25.49 11.87
CA GLN A 341 17.37 -25.61 10.52
C GLN A 341 17.46 -24.32 9.70
N LEU A 342 17.22 -23.15 10.31
CA LEU A 342 17.38 -21.87 9.63
C LEU A 342 18.83 -21.61 9.24
N ARG A 343 19.77 -21.93 10.14
CA ARG A 343 21.20 -21.81 9.88
C ARG A 343 21.62 -22.71 8.73
N ASP A 344 21.31 -24.00 8.81
CA ASP A 344 21.63 -24.97 7.76
C ASP A 344 21.07 -24.52 6.41
N TYR A 345 19.84 -24.00 6.41
CA TYR A 345 19.22 -23.45 5.21
C TYR A 345 19.98 -22.23 4.67
N LEU A 346 20.32 -21.25 5.50
CA LEU A 346 21.08 -20.08 5.06
C LEU A 346 22.51 -20.43 4.62
N ASP A 347 23.12 -21.45 5.23
CA ASP A 347 24.42 -22.00 4.83
C ASP A 347 24.32 -22.63 3.43
N THR A 348 23.23 -23.35 3.10
CA THR A 348 23.03 -23.89 1.74
C THR A 348 22.87 -22.80 0.66
N LEU A 349 22.57 -21.56 1.06
CA LEU A 349 22.45 -20.42 0.17
C LEU A 349 23.70 -19.51 0.17
N ASP A 350 24.76 -19.86 0.91
CA ASP A 350 25.92 -18.99 1.19
C ASP A 350 25.52 -17.62 1.77
N LYS A 351 24.37 -17.54 2.46
CA LYS A 351 23.77 -16.30 2.98
C LYS A 351 23.91 -16.13 4.50
N TYR A 352 24.37 -17.15 5.23
CA TYR A 352 24.42 -17.11 6.70
C TYR A 352 25.22 -15.92 7.25
N GLU A 353 26.45 -15.73 6.81
CA GLU A 353 27.32 -14.64 7.27
C GLU A 353 26.73 -13.25 7.01
N GLN A 354 25.97 -13.10 5.93
CA GLN A 354 25.31 -11.84 5.58
C GLN A 354 24.09 -11.55 6.45
N TYR A 355 23.37 -12.60 6.89
CA TYR A 355 22.06 -12.46 7.53
C TYR A 355 22.04 -12.67 9.04
N LYS A 356 23.06 -13.34 9.60
CA LYS A 356 23.15 -13.62 11.04
C LYS A 356 23.03 -12.36 11.92
N ASP A 357 23.53 -11.21 11.44
CA ASP A 357 23.50 -9.94 12.17
C ASP A 357 22.25 -9.09 11.86
N ARG A 358 21.44 -9.51 10.87
CA ARG A 358 20.22 -8.81 10.42
C ARG A 358 18.94 -9.45 10.96
N ILE A 359 19.00 -10.74 11.28
CA ILE A 359 17.90 -11.52 11.82
C ILE A 359 18.08 -11.61 13.33
N HIS A 360 17.17 -10.97 14.06
CA HIS A 360 17.20 -10.94 15.52
C HIS A 360 16.09 -11.81 16.11
N LEU A 361 16.35 -12.44 17.25
CA LEU A 361 15.29 -13.07 18.04
C LEU A 361 14.51 -11.96 18.76
N ALA A 362 13.25 -11.79 18.38
CA ALA A 362 12.40 -10.73 18.93
C ALA A 362 11.56 -11.23 20.11
N GLY A 363 11.19 -12.51 20.15
CA GLY A 363 10.50 -13.08 21.31
C GLY A 363 9.86 -14.44 21.10
N LEU A 364 9.09 -14.86 22.11
CA LEU A 364 8.30 -16.08 22.14
C LEU A 364 6.86 -15.73 22.50
N LEU A 365 5.90 -16.28 21.75
CA LEU A 365 4.49 -16.26 22.08
C LEU A 365 4.15 -17.50 22.92
N PRO A 366 3.78 -17.34 24.20
CA PRO A 366 3.27 -18.48 24.97
C PRO A 366 1.94 -18.94 24.37
N ASN A 367 1.79 -20.26 24.23
CA ASN A 367 0.52 -20.85 23.80
C ASN A 367 -0.63 -20.34 24.68
N HIS A 368 -1.74 -19.98 24.05
CA HIS A 368 -3.02 -19.64 24.70
C HIS A 368 -3.12 -18.27 25.41
N LYS A 369 -2.20 -17.32 25.24
CA LYS A 369 -2.39 -15.95 25.74
C LYS A 369 -2.47 -14.93 24.61
N VAL A 370 -3.69 -14.72 24.12
CA VAL A 370 -4.10 -13.34 23.85
C VAL A 370 -3.96 -12.64 25.22
N ILE A 371 -3.40 -11.43 25.30
CA ILE A 371 -3.70 -10.59 26.46
C ILE A 371 -5.24 -10.60 26.55
N ASN A 372 -5.83 -10.72 27.75
CA ASN A 372 -7.29 -10.73 27.93
C ASN A 372 -7.94 -9.49 27.27
N ILE A 373 -8.16 -9.56 25.96
CA ILE A 373 -8.98 -8.67 25.14
C ILE A 373 -10.33 -9.35 25.22
N THR A 374 -10.97 -9.18 26.36
CA THR A 374 -12.33 -9.65 26.60
C THR A 374 -13.23 -8.89 25.64
N ASN A 375 -13.59 -9.50 24.51
CA ASN A 375 -14.82 -9.06 23.87
C ASN A 375 -15.94 -9.30 24.89
N ASN A 376 -16.82 -8.32 25.09
CA ASN A 376 -17.94 -8.43 26.03
C ASN A 376 -19.02 -9.45 25.60
N ARG A 377 -18.70 -10.45 24.77
CA ARG A 377 -19.66 -11.43 24.23
C ARG A 377 -19.20 -12.89 24.19
N GLY A 378 -18.07 -13.24 24.78
CA GLY A 378 -17.74 -14.65 25.04
C GLY A 378 -17.62 -15.54 23.79
N THR A 379 -17.35 -14.97 22.60
CA THR A 379 -17.11 -15.76 21.40
C THR A 379 -15.61 -16.06 21.24
N LEU A 380 -15.21 -17.23 21.74
CA LEU A 380 -13.91 -17.85 21.52
C LEU A 380 -13.72 -18.17 20.03
N PHE A 381 -12.78 -17.50 19.37
CA PHE A 381 -12.36 -17.89 18.00
C PHE A 381 -11.53 -19.18 17.96
N TYR A 382 -11.22 -19.80 19.11
CA TYR A 382 -10.66 -21.15 19.19
C TYR A 382 -11.10 -21.82 20.50
N ASP A 383 -12.31 -22.38 20.52
CA ASP A 383 -12.70 -23.39 21.50
C ASP A 383 -12.71 -24.77 20.82
N LYS A 384 -11.50 -25.25 20.54
CA LYS A 384 -11.21 -26.67 20.34
C LYS A 384 -9.82 -26.87 20.89
N ASP A 385 -9.76 -27.13 22.19
CA ASP A 385 -8.94 -28.17 22.83
C ASP A 385 -9.16 -28.05 24.34
N LYS A 386 -10.11 -28.86 24.83
CA LYS A 386 -10.21 -29.25 26.24
C LYS A 386 -9.21 -30.36 26.53
#